data_AF-A0A970SS46-F1
#
_entry.id   AF-A0A970SS46-F1
#
_cell.length_a   1.000
_cell.length_b   1.000
_cell.length_c   1.000
_cell.angle_alpha   90.00
_cell.angle_beta   90.00
_cell.angle_gamma   90.00
#
_symmetry.space_group_name_H-M   'P 1'
#
loop_
_entity.id
_entity.type
_entity.pdbx_description
1 polymer ?
#
loop_
_entity_poly.entity_id
_entity_poly.type
_entity_poly.pdbx_seq_one_letter_code
_entity_poly.pdbx_strand_id
1 'polypeptide(L)'
;MIIFKKKILKTNLNYKKETIKQSLIILGILLIATAIIIINKVYFYFLYLPFLILIYLLFLNQKYAKIIEETKFKKQKEFIRLFTYFEIFIYNGLSVYTSLNHLSSFTTSLSKNDLDILIAQIDEDKTIRPFLVFGESFSLLAIEQAMVAIFLMIDQGSNLRRLSQFSLLFEKITLEHYLKEAKKKEQSFGTLSIFPLLSAGLITIMITFGIMMSIGGLLSGG
;
A
#
# COMPACT_ATOMS: atom_id res chain seq x y z
N MET A 1 -13.41 8.47 -14.58
CA MET A 1 -12.96 9.58 -13.71
C MET A 1 -13.35 9.40 -12.22
N ILE A 2 -14.58 8.98 -11.89
CA ILE A 2 -15.06 8.79 -10.49
C ILE A 2 -14.25 7.71 -9.72
N ILE A 3 -13.91 6.60 -10.36
CA ILE A 3 -13.14 5.50 -9.75
C ILE A 3 -11.70 5.95 -9.39
N PHE A 4 -11.09 6.79 -10.24
CA PHE A 4 -9.74 7.31 -10.05
C PHE A 4 -9.68 8.31 -8.89
N LYS A 5 -10.68 9.20 -8.79
CA LYS A 5 -10.85 10.13 -7.66
C LYS A 5 -11.02 9.38 -6.33
N LYS A 6 -11.87 8.35 -6.28
CA LYS A 6 -12.05 7.53 -5.08
C LYS A 6 -10.76 6.80 -4.68
N LYS A 7 -9.96 6.30 -5.63
CA LYS A 7 -8.68 5.63 -5.33
C LYS A 7 -7.61 6.58 -4.80
N ILE A 8 -7.51 7.79 -5.37
CA ILE A 8 -6.52 8.78 -4.90
C ILE A 8 -6.88 9.32 -3.51
N LEU A 9 -8.17 9.60 -3.25
CA LEU A 9 -8.60 10.05 -1.94
C LEU A 9 -8.31 9.00 -0.85
N LYS A 10 -8.42 7.71 -1.16
CA LYS A 10 -8.04 6.62 -0.25
C LYS A 10 -6.53 6.53 0.03
N THR A 11 -5.68 7.13 -0.80
CA THR A 11 -4.22 7.14 -0.60
C THR A 11 -3.71 8.33 0.22
N ASN A 12 -4.60 9.19 0.72
CA ASN A 12 -4.26 10.44 1.40
C ASN A 12 -3.37 11.39 0.56
N LEU A 13 -3.31 11.17 -0.75
CA LEU A 13 -2.61 12.02 -1.70
C LEU A 13 -3.50 13.18 -2.12
N ASN A 14 -2.90 14.35 -2.33
CA ASN A 14 -3.64 15.51 -2.82
C ASN A 14 -4.09 15.26 -4.27
N TYR A 15 -5.40 15.06 -4.44
CA TYR A 15 -6.02 14.76 -5.72
C TYR A 15 -5.67 15.78 -6.80
N LYS A 16 -5.73 17.09 -6.49
CA LYS A 16 -5.43 18.14 -7.47
C LYS A 16 -3.99 18.06 -7.97
N LYS A 17 -3.03 17.88 -7.05
CA LYS A 17 -1.61 17.76 -7.42
C LYS A 17 -1.36 16.51 -8.26
N GLU A 18 -1.94 15.37 -7.90
CA GLU A 18 -1.74 14.15 -8.67
C GLU A 18 -2.43 14.22 -10.04
N THR A 19 -3.63 14.77 -10.17
CA THR A 19 -4.25 14.93 -11.49
C THR A 19 -3.43 15.82 -12.42
N ILE A 20 -2.86 16.91 -11.91
CA ILE A 20 -2.00 17.81 -12.69
C ILE A 20 -0.72 17.09 -13.12
N LYS A 21 -0.10 16.32 -12.21
CA LYS A 21 1.08 15.52 -12.53
C LYS A 21 0.77 14.49 -13.62
N GLN A 22 -0.34 13.77 -13.51
CA GLN A 22 -0.72 12.77 -14.51
C GLN A 22 -1.06 13.41 -15.86
N SER A 23 -1.72 14.58 -15.88
CA SER A 23 -2.00 15.29 -17.14
C SER A 23 -0.73 15.79 -17.83
N LEU A 24 0.26 16.28 -17.07
CA LEU A 24 1.55 16.70 -17.61
C LEU A 24 2.32 15.54 -18.25
N ILE A 25 2.31 14.36 -17.61
CA ILE A 25 2.95 13.15 -18.16
C ILE A 25 2.29 12.72 -19.47
N ILE A 26 0.95 12.66 -19.51
CA ILE A 26 0.19 12.30 -20.72
C ILE A 26 0.47 13.29 -21.85
N LEU A 27 0.46 14.59 -21.54
CA LEU A 27 0.75 15.64 -22.52
C LEU A 27 2.18 15.51 -23.07
N GLY A 28 3.16 15.23 -22.21
CA GLY A 28 4.54 14.97 -22.64
C GLY A 28 4.67 13.76 -23.57
N ILE A 29 4.02 12.65 -23.23
CA ILE A 29 4.00 11.45 -24.09
C ILE A 29 3.36 11.75 -25.45
N LEU A 30 2.26 12.49 -25.46
CA LEU A 30 1.59 12.90 -26.70
C LEU A 30 2.50 13.77 -27.58
N LEU A 31 3.19 14.75 -27.00
CA LEU A 31 4.12 15.62 -27.75
C LEU A 31 5.30 14.85 -28.34
N ILE A 32 5.86 13.89 -27.59
CA ILE A 32 6.96 13.06 -28.09
C ILE A 32 6.45 12.15 -29.23
N ALA A 33 5.28 11.54 -29.05
CA ALA A 33 4.69 10.68 -30.08
C ALA A 33 4.39 11.45 -31.37
N THR A 34 3.83 12.66 -31.28
CA THR A 34 3.55 13.50 -32.46
C THR A 34 4.84 13.97 -33.14
N ALA A 35 5.87 14.34 -32.39
CA ALA A 35 7.17 14.71 -32.95
C ALA A 35 7.80 13.56 -33.76
N ILE A 36 7.77 12.33 -33.22
CA ILE A 36 8.28 11.13 -33.90
C ILE A 36 7.51 10.87 -35.21
N ILE A 37 6.19 11.06 -35.20
CA ILE A 37 5.35 10.87 -36.40
C ILE A 37 5.69 11.90 -37.48
N ILE A 38 5.87 13.17 -37.10
CA ILE A 38 6.19 14.25 -38.04
C ILE A 38 7.57 14.03 -38.69
N ILE A 39 8.58 13.68 -37.87
CA ILE A 39 9.96 13.47 -38.34
C ILE A 39 10.04 12.29 -39.30
N ASN A 40 9.41 11.16 -38.97
CA ASN A 40 9.49 9.94 -39.77
C ASN A 40 8.48 9.91 -40.93
N LYS A 41 7.49 10.83 -40.96
CA LYS A 41 6.37 10.84 -41.92
C LYS A 41 5.58 9.52 -42.00
N VAL A 42 5.69 8.67 -40.99
CA VAL A 42 4.98 7.39 -40.91
C VAL A 42 3.72 7.58 -40.06
N TYR A 43 2.62 7.95 -40.71
CA TYR A 43 1.33 8.19 -40.05
C TYR A 43 0.73 6.92 -39.43
N PHE A 44 1.19 5.72 -39.83
CA PHE A 44 0.75 4.45 -39.28
C PHE A 44 0.96 4.35 -37.76
N TYR A 45 1.92 5.10 -37.19
CA TYR A 45 2.17 5.10 -35.75
C TYR A 45 1.00 5.64 -34.91
N PHE A 46 0.07 6.40 -35.49
CA PHE A 46 -1.15 6.84 -34.79
C PHE A 46 -2.01 5.66 -34.29
N LEU A 47 -1.92 4.50 -34.94
CA LEU A 47 -2.69 3.32 -34.55
C LEU A 47 -2.26 2.76 -33.17
N TYR A 48 -1.02 3.01 -32.75
CA TYR A 48 -0.47 2.53 -31.48
C TYR A 48 -0.73 3.47 -30.30
N LEU A 49 -1.17 4.70 -30.56
CA LEU A 49 -1.48 5.70 -29.53
C LEU A 49 -2.55 5.22 -28.52
N PRO A 50 -3.70 4.64 -28.93
CA PRO A 50 -4.66 4.07 -28.00
C PRO A 50 -4.08 2.91 -27.16
N PHE A 51 -3.16 2.13 -27.74
CA PHE A 51 -2.50 1.03 -27.03
C PHE A 51 -1.56 1.54 -25.92
N LEU A 52 -0.79 2.61 -26.19
CA LEU A 52 0.03 3.28 -25.18
C LEU A 52 -0.80 3.86 -24.04
N ILE A 53 -1.94 4.48 -24.35
CA ILE A 53 -2.87 5.00 -23.34
C ILE A 53 -3.41 3.86 -22.47
N LEU A 54 -3.78 2.73 -23.08
CA LEU A 54 -4.28 1.56 -22.35
C LEU A 54 -3.21 1.01 -21.38
N ILE A 55 -1.97 0.83 -21.83
CA ILE A 55 -0.85 0.39 -20.99
C ILE A 55 -0.66 1.35 -19.81
N TYR A 56 -0.70 2.66 -20.07
CA TYR A 56 -0.53 3.67 -19.03
C TYR A 56 -1.64 3.61 -17.96
N LEU A 57 -2.90 3.41 -18.37
CA LEU A 57 -4.02 3.27 -17.43
C LEU A 57 -3.88 2.01 -16.55
N LEU A 58 -3.43 0.89 -17.13
CA LEU A 58 -3.12 -0.33 -16.38
C LEU A 58 -2.01 -0.10 -15.36
N PHE A 59 -0.93 0.57 -15.78
CA PHE A 59 0.17 0.95 -14.89
C PHE A 59 -0.29 1.80 -13.72
N LEU A 60 -1.10 2.84 -13.96
CA LEU A 60 -1.66 3.67 -12.89
C LEU A 60 -2.49 2.85 -11.92
N ASN A 61 -3.34 1.95 -12.43
CA ASN A 61 -4.17 1.11 -11.57
C ASN A 61 -3.33 0.26 -10.61
N GLN A 62 -2.27 -0.37 -11.12
CA GLN A 62 -1.32 -1.14 -10.30
C GLN A 62 -0.59 -0.26 -9.29
N LYS A 63 -0.10 0.91 -9.72
CA LYS A 63 0.60 1.87 -8.84
C LYS A 63 -0.26 2.27 -7.66
N TYR A 64 -1.51 2.68 -7.89
CA TYR A 64 -2.39 3.10 -6.79
C TYR A 64 -2.83 1.93 -5.91
N ALA A 65 -3.03 0.73 -6.47
CA ALA A 65 -3.29 -0.46 -5.66
C ALA A 65 -2.12 -0.73 -4.69
N LYS A 66 -0.88 -0.64 -5.18
CA LYS A 66 0.33 -0.81 -4.35
C LYS A 66 0.42 0.25 -3.25
N ILE A 67 0.16 1.52 -3.55
CA ILE A 67 0.18 2.60 -2.54
C ILE A 67 -0.86 2.33 -1.46
N ILE A 68 -2.09 1.94 -1.82
CA ILE A 68 -3.15 1.61 -0.86
C ILE A 68 -2.71 0.46 0.05
N GLU A 69 -2.15 -0.60 -0.53
CA GLU A 69 -1.66 -1.75 0.22
C GLU A 69 -0.52 -1.36 1.18
N GLU A 70 0.41 -0.51 0.73
CA GLU A 70 1.50 0.00 1.57
C GLU A 70 1.00 0.88 2.71
N THR A 71 0.00 1.73 2.47
CA THR A 71 -0.63 2.53 3.54
C THR A 71 -1.33 1.63 4.55
N LYS A 72 -2.07 0.61 4.10
CA LYS A 72 -2.71 -0.39 4.99
C LYS A 72 -1.66 -1.13 5.83
N PHE A 73 -0.58 -1.57 5.19
CA PHE A 73 0.52 -2.24 5.86
C PHE A 73 1.18 -1.35 6.92
N LYS A 74 1.42 -0.06 6.62
CA LYS A 74 1.94 0.92 7.59
C LYS A 74 0.96 1.16 8.75
N LYS A 75 -0.34 1.27 8.47
CA LYS A 75 -1.39 1.38 9.51
C LYS A 75 -1.38 0.17 10.45
N GLN A 76 -1.32 -1.05 9.90
CA GLN A 76 -1.23 -2.26 10.71
C GLN A 76 0.04 -2.29 11.57
N LYS A 77 1.18 -1.87 11.02
CA LYS A 77 2.44 -1.78 11.78
C LYS A 77 2.34 -0.78 12.94
N GLU A 78 1.70 0.35 12.70
CA GLU A 78 1.45 1.34 13.75
C GLU A 78 0.51 0.82 14.82
N PHE A 79 -0.57 0.12 14.44
CA PHE A 79 -1.43 -0.59 15.39
C PHE A 79 -0.61 -1.53 16.27
N ILE A 80 0.22 -2.41 15.69
CA ILE A 80 1.07 -3.33 16.46
C ILE A 80 1.92 -2.55 17.45
N ARG A 81 2.62 -1.51 17.01
CA ARG A 81 3.47 -0.70 17.90
C ARG A 81 2.68 -0.07 19.05
N LEU A 82 1.54 0.55 18.77
CA LEU A 82 0.71 1.19 19.79
C LEU A 82 0.14 0.17 20.78
N PHE A 83 -0.34 -0.95 20.28
CA PHE A 83 -0.98 -1.95 21.12
C PHE A 83 0.01 -2.82 21.90
N THR A 84 1.29 -2.84 21.52
CA THR A 84 2.38 -3.28 22.42
C THR A 84 2.50 -2.37 23.64
N TYR A 85 2.45 -1.05 23.48
CA TYR A 85 2.44 -0.13 24.64
C TYR A 85 1.17 -0.28 25.47
N PHE A 86 0.03 -0.45 24.82
CA PHE A 86 -1.24 -0.75 25.50
C PHE A 86 -1.12 -1.98 26.38
N GLU A 87 -0.61 -3.10 25.85
CA GLU A 87 -0.41 -4.33 26.60
C GLU A 87 0.48 -4.11 27.84
N ILE A 88 1.59 -3.38 27.68
CA ILE A 88 2.48 -3.01 28.78
C ILE A 88 1.74 -2.18 29.84
N PHE A 89 0.92 -1.22 29.44
CA PHE A 89 0.16 -0.39 30.38
C PHE A 89 -0.87 -1.21 31.17
N ILE A 90 -1.60 -2.10 30.49
CA ILE A 90 -2.54 -2.99 31.18
C ILE A 90 -1.79 -3.93 32.14
N TYR A 91 -0.66 -4.49 31.72
CA TYR A 91 0.16 -5.35 32.58
C TYR A 91 0.65 -4.63 33.83
N ASN A 92 0.93 -3.33 33.72
CA ASN A 92 1.30 -2.45 34.83
C ASN A 92 0.10 -1.98 35.68
N GLY A 93 -1.10 -2.51 35.44
CA GLY A 93 -2.30 -2.24 36.24
C GLY A 93 -3.05 -0.98 35.86
N LEU A 94 -2.73 -0.32 34.74
CA LEU A 94 -3.53 0.81 34.26
C LEU A 94 -4.89 0.33 33.74
N SER A 95 -5.92 1.18 33.89
CA SER A 95 -7.22 0.92 33.29
C SER A 95 -7.14 0.96 31.76
N VAL A 96 -8.06 0.31 31.06
CA VAL A 96 -8.11 0.35 29.58
C VAL A 96 -8.24 1.78 29.08
N TYR A 97 -9.13 2.58 29.69
CA TYR A 97 -9.33 3.97 29.30
C TYR A 97 -8.06 4.81 29.48
N THR A 98 -7.39 4.69 30.64
CA THR A 98 -6.13 5.39 30.91
C THR A 98 -5.04 4.93 29.94
N SER A 99 -4.96 3.63 29.67
CA SER A 99 -3.98 3.05 28.74
C SER A 99 -4.16 3.58 27.33
N LEU A 100 -5.41 3.65 26.83
CA LEU A 100 -5.73 4.23 25.52
C LEU A 100 -5.35 5.71 25.44
N ASN A 101 -5.62 6.49 26.47
CA ASN A 101 -5.22 7.90 26.54
C ASN A 101 -3.70 8.08 26.48
N HIS A 102 -2.92 7.20 27.13
CA HIS A 102 -1.46 7.24 27.05
C HIS A 102 -0.92 6.90 25.65
N LEU A 103 -1.68 6.19 24.80
CA LEU A 103 -1.24 5.89 23.43
C LEU A 103 -1.10 7.16 22.58
N SER A 104 -1.82 8.23 22.89
CA SER A 104 -1.78 9.48 22.12
C SER A 104 -0.37 10.09 22.06
N SER A 105 0.47 9.86 23.07
CA SER A 105 1.88 10.29 23.09
C SER A 105 2.79 9.49 22.15
N PHE A 106 2.39 8.28 21.76
CA PHE A 106 3.18 7.37 20.91
C PHE A 106 2.61 7.25 19.48
N THR A 107 1.51 7.95 19.20
CA THR A 107 0.79 7.87 17.93
C THR A 107 1.38 8.82 16.90
N THR A 108 1.57 8.32 15.68
CA THR A 108 1.98 9.17 14.54
C THR A 108 0.77 9.81 13.87
N SER A 109 1.01 10.72 12.94
CA SER A 109 -0.06 11.36 12.16
C SER A 109 -0.94 10.38 11.37
N LEU A 110 -0.53 9.13 11.18
CA LEU A 110 -1.22 8.15 10.35
C LEU A 110 -2.38 7.44 11.07
N SER A 111 -2.30 7.27 12.40
CA SER A 111 -3.40 6.74 13.23
C SER A 111 -3.93 7.71 14.28
N LYS A 112 -3.36 8.93 14.39
CA LYS A 112 -3.76 9.91 15.41
C LYS A 112 -5.24 10.24 15.40
N ASN A 113 -5.76 10.58 14.22
CA ASN A 113 -7.18 10.90 14.07
C ASN A 113 -8.09 9.71 14.44
N ASP A 114 -7.69 8.49 14.07
CA ASP A 114 -8.47 7.29 14.39
C ASP A 114 -8.50 7.04 15.91
N LEU A 115 -7.36 7.22 16.59
CA LEU A 115 -7.25 7.09 18.05
C LEU A 115 -8.00 8.20 18.80
N ASP A 116 -7.87 9.45 18.37
CA ASP A 116 -8.55 10.60 18.98
C ASP A 116 -10.09 10.43 18.87
N ILE A 117 -10.58 9.94 17.72
CA ILE A 117 -11.98 9.59 17.52
C ILE A 117 -12.40 8.46 18.46
N LEU A 118 -11.61 7.40 18.59
CA LEU A 118 -11.91 6.29 19.50
C LEU A 118 -12.08 6.80 20.94
N ILE A 119 -11.12 7.59 21.44
CA ILE A 119 -11.15 8.12 22.81
C ILE A 119 -12.39 8.98 23.02
N ALA A 120 -12.66 9.92 22.11
CA ALA A 120 -13.83 10.79 22.20
C ALA A 120 -15.15 9.99 22.15
N GLN A 121 -15.23 9.00 21.26
CA GLN A 121 -16.42 8.15 21.15
C GLN A 121 -16.62 7.24 22.35
N ILE A 122 -15.55 6.76 23.00
CA ILE A 122 -15.68 6.00 24.26
C ILE A 122 -16.28 6.88 25.36
N ASP A 123 -16.01 8.19 25.37
CA ASP A 123 -16.58 9.10 26.35
C ASP A 123 -18.10 9.26 26.17
N GLU A 124 -18.55 9.35 24.91
CA GLU A 124 -19.96 9.54 24.54
C GLU A 124 -20.78 8.24 24.48
N ASP A 125 -20.19 7.14 23.99
CA ASP A 125 -20.83 5.86 23.72
C ASP A 125 -20.06 4.73 24.43
N LYS A 126 -20.68 4.16 25.47
CA LYS A 126 -20.10 3.05 26.26
C LYS A 126 -20.35 1.66 25.64
N THR A 127 -20.93 1.58 24.45
CA THR A 127 -21.15 0.30 23.75
C THR A 127 -19.88 -0.18 23.04
N ILE A 128 -19.97 -1.32 22.37
CA ILE A 128 -18.88 -1.89 21.56
C ILE A 128 -18.58 -1.08 20.28
N ARG A 129 -19.49 -0.19 19.88
CA ARG A 129 -19.45 0.48 18.57
C ARG A 129 -18.17 1.30 18.32
N PRO A 130 -17.64 2.09 19.26
CA PRO A 130 -16.39 2.84 19.04
C PRO A 130 -15.20 1.93 18.71
N PHE A 131 -15.13 0.77 19.37
CA PHE A 131 -14.08 -0.24 19.17
C PHE A 131 -14.16 -0.87 17.77
N LEU A 132 -15.37 -1.16 17.28
CA LEU A 132 -15.59 -1.69 15.93
C LEU A 132 -15.21 -0.66 14.87
N VAL A 133 -15.69 0.59 15.01
CA VAL A 133 -15.38 1.68 14.08
C VAL A 133 -13.87 1.93 13.98
N PHE A 134 -13.17 1.89 15.11
CA PHE A 134 -11.71 1.98 15.12
C PHE A 134 -11.06 0.78 14.42
N GLY A 135 -11.51 -0.44 14.71
CA GLY A 135 -10.97 -1.67 14.10
C GLY A 135 -11.12 -1.71 12.57
N GLU A 136 -12.28 -1.28 12.06
CA GLU A 136 -12.59 -1.21 10.62
C GLU A 136 -11.60 -0.32 9.85
N SER A 137 -11.01 0.68 10.51
CA SER A 137 -10.04 1.61 9.90
C SER A 137 -8.75 0.91 9.41
N PHE A 138 -8.46 -0.29 9.93
CA PHE A 138 -7.27 -1.09 9.58
C PHE A 138 -7.54 -2.16 8.51
N SER A 139 -8.80 -2.38 8.11
CA SER A 139 -9.20 -3.37 7.10
C SER A 139 -8.70 -4.80 7.39
N LEU A 140 -8.58 -5.19 8.66
CA LEU A 140 -8.15 -6.51 9.09
C LEU A 140 -9.08 -7.02 10.21
N LEU A 141 -9.81 -8.10 9.93
CA LEU A 141 -10.77 -8.70 10.86
C LEU A 141 -10.14 -9.05 12.22
N ALA A 142 -8.87 -9.48 12.23
CA ALA A 142 -8.17 -9.80 13.46
C ALA A 142 -8.00 -8.57 14.37
N ILE A 143 -7.80 -7.37 13.80
CA ILE A 143 -7.75 -6.12 14.57
C ILE A 143 -9.13 -5.80 15.15
N GLU A 144 -10.20 -5.96 14.38
CA GLU A 144 -11.57 -5.80 14.90
C GLU A 144 -11.83 -6.73 16.09
N GLN A 145 -11.41 -8.00 15.99
CA GLN A 145 -11.51 -8.97 17.09
C GLN A 145 -10.68 -8.56 18.31
N ALA A 146 -9.47 -8.03 18.12
CA ALA A 146 -8.65 -7.51 19.22
C ALA A 146 -9.33 -6.31 19.90
N MET A 147 -9.98 -5.43 19.13
CA MET A 147 -10.75 -4.31 19.68
C MET A 147 -11.97 -4.78 20.47
N VAL A 148 -12.65 -5.85 20.04
CA VAL A 148 -13.70 -6.50 20.83
C VAL A 148 -13.16 -7.04 22.15
N ALA A 149 -11.96 -7.66 22.14
CA ALA A 149 -11.34 -8.14 23.37
C ALA A 149 -11.02 -6.99 24.35
N ILE A 150 -10.55 -5.85 23.83
CA ILE A 150 -10.30 -4.64 24.63
C ILE A 150 -11.59 -4.09 25.23
N PHE A 151 -12.68 -4.06 24.46
CA PHE A 151 -14.00 -3.68 24.97
C PHE A 151 -14.44 -4.58 26.14
N LEU A 152 -14.29 -5.90 26.00
CA LEU A 152 -14.62 -6.85 27.08
C LEU A 152 -13.74 -6.64 28.32
N MET A 153 -12.52 -6.11 28.18
CA MET A 153 -11.68 -5.75 29.33
C MET A 153 -12.21 -4.51 30.07
N ILE A 154 -12.91 -3.60 29.40
CA ILE A 154 -13.59 -2.46 30.04
C ILE A 154 -14.83 -2.92 30.81
N ASP A 155 -15.71 -3.65 30.13
CA ASP A 155 -17.06 -3.96 30.62
C ASP A 155 -17.05 -4.79 31.91
N GLN A 156 -16.13 -5.76 31.99
CA GLN A 156 -16.15 -6.74 33.07
C GLN A 156 -14.79 -6.82 33.82
N GLY A 157 -13.94 -5.79 33.68
CA GLY A 157 -12.65 -5.60 34.37
C GLY A 157 -11.41 -6.26 33.72
N SER A 158 -10.23 -5.69 33.93
CA SER A 158 -8.93 -6.15 33.39
C SER A 158 -8.35 -7.37 34.13
N ASN A 159 -9.06 -8.50 34.09
CA ASN A 159 -8.59 -9.79 34.60
C ASN A 159 -7.51 -10.40 33.67
N LEU A 160 -6.49 -11.05 34.24
CA LEU A 160 -5.43 -11.82 33.55
C LEU A 160 -5.94 -12.71 32.40
N ARG A 161 -7.09 -13.36 32.56
CA ARG A 161 -7.74 -14.18 31.53
C ARG A 161 -8.13 -13.38 30.28
N ARG A 162 -8.64 -12.15 30.45
CA ARG A 162 -9.01 -11.30 29.31
C ARG A 162 -7.80 -10.64 28.66
N LEU A 163 -6.82 -10.26 29.48
CA LEU A 163 -5.53 -9.85 28.95
C LEU A 163 -4.92 -10.96 28.08
N SER A 164 -4.93 -12.22 28.56
CA SER A 164 -4.48 -13.37 27.78
C SER A 164 -5.26 -13.55 26.47
N GLN A 165 -6.59 -13.35 26.46
CA GLN A 165 -7.38 -13.40 25.22
C GLN A 165 -6.95 -12.30 24.23
N PHE A 166 -6.74 -11.09 24.71
CA PHE A 166 -6.20 -10.00 23.90
C PHE A 166 -4.80 -10.34 23.38
N SER A 167 -3.88 -10.79 24.24
CA SER A 167 -2.50 -11.13 23.87
C SER A 167 -2.44 -12.22 22.80
N LEU A 168 -3.29 -13.25 22.88
CA LEU A 168 -3.38 -14.30 21.85
C LEU A 168 -3.81 -13.75 20.49
N LEU A 169 -4.81 -12.87 20.46
CA LEU A 169 -5.25 -12.21 19.22
C LEU A 169 -4.17 -11.27 18.69
N PHE A 170 -3.53 -10.53 19.58
CA PHE A 170 -2.48 -9.57 19.27
C PHE A 170 -1.22 -10.25 18.72
N GLU A 171 -0.82 -11.39 19.28
CA GLU A 171 0.27 -12.22 18.78
C GLU A 171 -0.01 -12.71 17.37
N LYS A 172 -1.24 -13.17 17.10
CA LYS A 172 -1.66 -13.58 15.76
C LYS A 172 -1.56 -12.43 14.74
N ILE A 173 -2.05 -11.24 15.09
CA ILE A 173 -1.95 -10.03 14.23
C ILE A 173 -0.48 -9.72 13.92
N THR A 174 0.36 -9.81 14.96
CA THR A 174 1.80 -9.53 14.87
C THR A 174 2.51 -10.55 13.99
N LEU A 175 2.24 -11.85 14.17
CA LEU A 175 2.78 -12.92 13.35
C LEU A 175 2.35 -12.78 11.88
N GLU A 176 1.06 -12.54 11.61
CA GLU A 176 0.57 -12.32 10.25
C GLU A 176 1.24 -11.13 9.57
N HIS A 177 1.51 -10.06 10.31
CA HIS A 177 2.24 -8.90 9.80
C HIS A 177 3.68 -9.26 9.44
N TYR A 178 4.40 -9.94 10.34
CA TYR A 178 5.78 -10.35 10.09
C TYR A 178 5.91 -11.32 8.92
N LEU A 179 4.99 -12.29 8.78
CA LEU A 179 4.96 -13.19 7.63
C LEU A 179 4.74 -12.43 6.32
N LYS A 180 3.83 -11.44 6.30
CA LYS A 180 3.65 -10.56 5.14
C LYS A 180 4.89 -9.72 4.85
N GLU A 181 5.56 -9.20 5.88
CA GLU A 181 6.81 -8.42 5.72
C GLU A 181 7.91 -9.29 5.11
N ALA A 182 8.11 -10.49 5.66
CA ALA A 182 9.10 -11.45 5.18
C ALA A 182 8.84 -11.82 3.72
N LYS A 183 7.59 -12.16 3.37
CA LYS A 183 7.19 -12.45 1.98
C LYS A 183 7.42 -11.27 1.05
N LYS A 184 7.17 -10.03 1.49
CA LYS A 184 7.43 -8.82 0.68
C LYS A 184 8.92 -8.64 0.42
N LYS A 185 9.77 -8.88 1.42
CA LYS A 185 11.24 -8.85 1.27
C LYS A 185 11.73 -9.94 0.31
N GLU A 186 11.22 -11.16 0.48
CA GLU A 186 11.51 -12.29 -0.41
C GLU A 186 11.14 -11.96 -1.87
N GLN A 187 9.93 -11.46 -2.11
CA GLN A 187 9.49 -11.03 -3.44
C GLN A 187 10.37 -9.92 -4.02
N SER A 188 10.80 -8.96 -3.19
CA SER A 188 11.74 -7.91 -3.62
C SER A 188 13.04 -8.51 -4.12
N PHE A 189 13.59 -9.52 -3.44
CA PHE A 189 14.79 -10.22 -3.90
C PHE A 189 14.54 -10.99 -5.21
N GLY A 190 13.41 -11.68 -5.33
CA GLY A 190 13.04 -12.38 -6.57
C GLY A 190 12.91 -11.45 -7.78
N THR A 191 12.40 -10.23 -7.61
CA THR A 191 12.33 -9.25 -8.71
C THR A 191 13.69 -8.70 -9.14
N LEU A 192 14.68 -8.62 -8.24
CA LEU A 192 16.04 -8.21 -8.60
C LEU A 192 16.71 -9.21 -9.54
N SER A 193 16.33 -10.49 -9.45
CA SER A 193 16.84 -11.57 -10.31
C SER A 193 16.32 -11.51 -11.76
N ILE A 194 15.20 -10.82 -12.02
CA ILE A 194 14.59 -10.73 -13.36
C ILE A 194 15.36 -9.76 -14.27
N PHE A 195 15.93 -8.68 -13.72
CA PHE A 195 16.65 -7.68 -14.52
C PHE A 195 17.87 -8.26 -15.25
N PRO A 196 18.77 -9.02 -14.60
CA PRO A 196 19.87 -9.69 -15.30
C PRO A 196 19.39 -10.61 -16.43
N LEU A 197 18.27 -11.32 -16.23
CA LEU A 197 17.70 -12.23 -17.23
C LEU A 197 17.16 -11.46 -18.45
N LEU A 198 16.45 -10.35 -18.24
CA LEU A 198 16.00 -9.46 -19.32
C LEU A 198 17.19 -8.83 -20.06
N SER A 199 18.23 -8.41 -19.33
CA SER A 199 19.46 -7.88 -19.92
C SER A 199 20.15 -8.92 -20.79
N ALA A 200 20.28 -10.16 -20.30
CA ALA A 200 20.85 -11.25 -21.09
C ALA A 200 20.04 -11.50 -22.37
N GLY A 201 18.70 -11.56 -22.27
CA GLY A 201 17.83 -11.72 -23.43
C GLY A 201 17.95 -10.57 -24.45
N LEU A 202 18.01 -9.32 -23.99
CA LEU A 202 18.23 -8.15 -24.85
C LEU A 202 19.60 -8.21 -25.55
N ILE A 203 20.65 -8.59 -24.83
CA ILE A 203 21.99 -8.78 -25.40
C ILE A 203 21.95 -9.87 -26.48
N THR A 204 21.31 -11.00 -26.22
CA THR A 204 21.15 -12.07 -27.21
C THR A 204 20.41 -11.60 -28.45
N ILE A 205 19.32 -10.83 -28.29
CA ILE A 205 18.58 -10.26 -29.42
C ILE A 205 19.46 -9.29 -30.21
N MET A 206 20.21 -8.39 -29.53
CA MET A 206 21.11 -7.45 -30.18
C MET A 206 22.22 -8.16 -30.96
N ILE A 207 22.85 -9.18 -30.39
CA ILE A 207 23.87 -9.99 -31.06
C ILE A 207 23.25 -10.69 -32.27
N THR A 208 22.07 -11.29 -32.12
CA THR A 208 21.38 -12.01 -33.20
C THR A 208 21.02 -11.07 -34.36
N PHE A 209 20.52 -9.87 -34.06
CA PHE A 209 20.28 -8.84 -35.08
C PHE A 209 21.57 -8.33 -35.70
N GLY A 210 22.63 -8.14 -34.93
CA GLY A 210 23.95 -7.74 -35.43
C GLY A 210 24.53 -8.77 -36.41
N ILE A 211 24.42 -10.07 -36.08
CA ILE A 211 24.81 -11.17 -36.97
C ILE A 211 23.93 -11.17 -38.23
N MET A 212 22.61 -11.06 -38.10
CA MET A 212 21.71 -10.99 -39.26
C MET A 212 22.00 -9.79 -40.17
N MET A 213 22.29 -8.62 -39.62
CA MET A 213 22.66 -7.44 -40.41
C MET A 213 24.04 -7.60 -41.05
N SER A 214 25.00 -8.24 -40.37
CA SER A 214 26.33 -8.50 -40.93
C SER A 214 26.27 -9.51 -42.08
N ILE A 215 25.53 -10.61 -41.91
CA ILE A 215 25.28 -11.60 -42.97
C ILE A 215 24.45 -10.97 -44.09
N GLY A 216 23.41 -10.21 -43.76
CA GLY A 216 22.58 -9.50 -44.72
C GLY A 216 23.37 -8.47 -45.54
N GLY A 217 24.27 -7.72 -44.91
CA GLY A 217 25.17 -6.77 -45.57
C GLY A 217 26.25 -7.45 -46.43
N LEU A 218 26.72 -8.64 -46.04
CA LEU A 218 27.59 -9.48 -46.86
C LEU A 218 26.86 -10.09 -48.07
N LEU A 219 25.56 -10.39 -47.94
CA LEU A 219 24.72 -10.94 -49.01
C LEU A 219 24.12 -9.86 -49.92
N SER A 220 23.89 -8.65 -49.42
CA SER A 220 23.34 -7.51 -50.19
C SER A 220 24.41 -6.68 -50.90
N GLY A 221 25.69 -6.97 -50.68
CA GLY A 221 26.84 -6.31 -51.31
C GLY A 221 27.18 -4.94 -50.71
N GLY A 222 28.45 -4.54 -50.58
CA GLY A 222 29.64 -5.18 -51.12
C GLY A 222 29.58 -5.34 -52.63
#